data_AF-K2DMH9-F1
#
_entry.id   AF-K2DMH9-F1
#
_cell.length_a   1.000
_cell.length_b   1.000
_cell.length_c   1.000
_cell.angle_alpha   90.00
_cell.angle_beta   90.00
_cell.angle_gamma   90.00
#
_symmetry.space_group_name_H-M   'P 1'
#
loop_
_entity.id
_entity.type
_entity.pdbx_description
1 polymer ?
#
loop_
_entity_poly.entity_id
_entity_poly.type
_entity_poly.pdbx_seq_one_letter_code
_entity_poly.pdbx_strand_id
1 'polypeptide(L)'
;MTDISPVSDDKWTFRRILWATLVTLCVIFCFWLFYRFYKIAFTIFIAIVIGTVIRPLVTWMSRQHIPQVIGVILIFFILTGFLTGFIFLLYPLILDQSATLISSVQEYYQSLRTWVAQNPNILIGLTGSFLPEQIPSLTPLQPTGQQILASAEQVLTYISSAFNIIFTGLSFLLFVFYWTIYGPKTIQSFINLLPKQNREGIIEIITAVENKLGYFIAGQGVLCLIIGGLAMIAYSIIGLPNALVLALVAGVMEAVPMIGPVLGAIPAGLIA
;
A
#
# COMPACT_ATOMS: atom_id res chain seq x y z
N MET A 1 -58.99 -36.23 21.04
CA MET A 1 -58.80 -35.91 19.61
C MET A 1 -58.68 -34.40 19.50
N THR A 2 -57.49 -33.92 19.12
CA THR A 2 -57.15 -32.61 18.53
C THR A 2 -57.75 -31.34 19.13
N ASP A 3 -56.97 -30.73 20.01
CA ASP A 3 -57.06 -29.32 20.41
C ASP A 3 -56.56 -28.44 19.25
N ILE A 4 -57.42 -27.58 18.71
CA ILE A 4 -57.10 -26.70 17.57
C ILE A 4 -57.00 -25.28 18.13
N SER A 5 -55.82 -24.90 18.59
CA SER A 5 -55.52 -23.52 18.94
C SER A 5 -55.68 -22.61 17.69
N PRO A 6 -56.36 -21.46 17.79
CA PRO A 6 -56.53 -20.57 16.64
C PRO A 6 -55.19 -19.97 16.24
N VAL A 7 -54.79 -20.18 14.99
CA VAL A 7 -53.64 -19.53 14.36
C VAL A 7 -53.89 -18.02 14.39
N SER A 8 -53.06 -17.28 15.12
CA SER A 8 -53.12 -15.82 15.15
C SER A 8 -52.78 -15.28 13.76
N ASP A 9 -53.77 -14.78 13.04
CA ASP A 9 -53.58 -13.98 11.83
C ASP A 9 -52.67 -12.78 12.20
N ASP A 10 -51.40 -12.84 11.81
CA ASP A 10 -50.45 -11.74 11.89
C ASP A 10 -50.88 -10.69 10.85
N LYS A 11 -51.89 -9.90 11.23
CA LYS A 11 -52.44 -8.83 10.39
C LYS A 11 -51.39 -7.74 10.29
N TRP A 12 -50.63 -7.78 9.19
CA TRP A 12 -49.71 -6.75 8.76
C TRP A 12 -50.40 -5.39 8.81
N THR A 13 -50.16 -4.65 9.89
CA THR A 13 -50.75 -3.34 10.12
C THR A 13 -50.12 -2.38 9.10
N PHE A 14 -50.90 -1.48 8.49
CA PHE A 14 -50.42 -0.48 7.52
C PHE A 14 -49.12 0.23 7.94
N ARG A 15 -48.97 0.47 9.25
CA ARG A 15 -47.76 1.04 9.87
C ARG A 15 -46.50 0.16 9.72
N ARG A 16 -46.62 -1.17 9.81
CA ARG A 16 -45.49 -2.11 9.57
C ARG A 16 -45.06 -2.11 8.11
N ILE A 17 -46.01 -2.06 7.18
CA ILE A 17 -45.72 -2.01 5.73
C ILE A 17 -45.03 -0.68 5.39
N LEU A 18 -45.52 0.44 5.93
CA LEU A 18 -44.92 1.76 5.71
C LEU A 18 -43.49 1.83 6.28
N TRP A 19 -43.26 1.30 7.48
CA TRP A 19 -41.91 1.18 8.04
C TRP A 19 -41.00 0.26 7.23
N ALA A 20 -41.51 -0.90 6.79
CA ALA A 20 -40.74 -1.83 5.97
C ALA A 20 -40.31 -1.19 4.64
N THR A 21 -41.24 -0.54 3.91
CA THR A 21 -40.92 0.16 2.66
C THR A 21 -39.95 1.32 2.86
N LEU A 22 -40.08 2.08 3.94
CA LEU A 22 -39.16 3.17 4.29
C LEU A 22 -37.75 2.63 4.57
N VAL A 23 -37.64 1.54 5.34
CA VAL A 23 -36.35 0.90 5.64
C VAL A 23 -35.73 0.35 4.36
N THR A 24 -36.50 -0.33 3.51
CA THR A 24 -36.00 -0.84 2.22
C THR A 24 -35.49 0.27 1.31
N LEU A 25 -36.25 1.38 1.17
CA LEU A 25 -35.80 2.55 0.41
C LEU A 25 -34.52 3.17 1.00
N CYS A 26 -34.44 3.28 2.32
CA CYS A 26 -33.25 3.79 3.01
C CYS A 26 -32.02 2.90 2.76
N VAL A 27 -32.19 1.57 2.80
CA VAL A 27 -31.11 0.61 2.53
C VAL A 27 -30.64 0.71 1.07
N ILE A 28 -31.56 0.76 0.10
CA ILE A 28 -31.23 0.93 -1.32
C ILE A 28 -30.49 2.26 -1.54
N PHE A 29 -30.98 3.34 -0.93
CA PHE A 29 -30.34 4.65 -1.02
C PHE A 29 -28.93 4.65 -0.41
N CYS A 30 -28.73 4.02 0.75
CA CYS A 30 -27.41 3.83 1.35
C CYS A 30 -26.48 3.04 0.44
N PHE A 31 -26.95 1.94 -0.15
CA PHE A 31 -26.14 1.10 -1.04
C PHE A 31 -25.75 1.85 -2.32
N TRP A 32 -26.69 2.61 -2.89
CA TRP A 32 -26.43 3.47 -4.05
C TRP A 32 -25.40 4.56 -3.74
N LEU A 33 -25.51 5.19 -2.56
CA LEU A 33 -24.57 6.20 -2.09
C LEU A 33 -23.18 5.58 -1.86
N PHE A 34 -23.11 4.40 -1.25
CA PHE A 34 -21.85 3.68 -1.05
C PHE A 34 -21.20 3.30 -2.38
N TYR A 35 -21.96 2.81 -3.36
CA TYR A 35 -21.46 2.51 -4.70
C TYR A 35 -20.95 3.78 -5.40
N ARG A 36 -21.64 4.92 -5.25
CA ARG A 36 -21.25 6.19 -5.86
C ARG A 36 -19.99 6.78 -5.22
N PHE A 37 -19.83 6.63 -3.91
CA PHE A 37 -18.79 7.28 -3.11
C PHE A 37 -17.80 6.28 -2.48
N TYR A 38 -17.67 5.07 -3.03
CA TYR A 38 -16.80 4.03 -2.48
C TYR A 38 -15.36 4.50 -2.29
N LYS A 39 -14.85 5.35 -3.20
CA LYS A 39 -13.50 5.93 -3.10
C LYS A 39 -13.33 6.78 -1.84
N ILE A 40 -14.31 7.62 -1.51
CA ILE A 40 -14.26 8.47 -0.32
C ILE A 40 -14.38 7.61 0.94
N ALA A 41 -15.31 6.65 0.95
CA ALA A 41 -15.47 5.71 2.06
C ALA A 41 -14.19 4.91 2.30
N PHE A 42 -13.52 4.46 1.24
CA PHE A 42 -12.25 3.74 1.31
C PHE A 42 -11.12 4.63 1.81
N THR A 43 -11.02 5.88 1.36
CA THR A 43 -10.04 6.85 1.89
C THR A 43 -10.25 7.11 3.38
N ILE A 44 -11.49 7.30 3.83
CA ILE A 44 -11.81 7.46 5.25
C ILE A 44 -11.47 6.19 6.03
N PHE A 45 -11.79 5.01 5.48
CA PHE A 45 -11.45 3.73 6.10
C PHE A 45 -9.93 3.58 6.28
N ILE A 46 -9.13 3.83 5.24
CA ILE A 46 -7.67 3.80 5.37
C ILE A 46 -7.20 4.85 6.38
N ALA A 47 -7.77 6.06 6.36
CA ALA A 47 -7.40 7.11 7.30
C ALA A 47 -7.69 6.73 8.75
N ILE A 48 -8.80 6.01 9.00
CA ILE A 48 -9.14 5.45 10.30
C ILE A 48 -8.09 4.41 10.73
N VAL A 49 -7.76 3.46 9.86
CA VAL A 49 -6.76 2.42 10.14
C VAL A 49 -5.41 3.06 10.46
N ILE A 50 -4.92 3.95 9.60
CA ILE A 50 -3.64 4.64 9.76
C ILE A 50 -3.65 5.51 11.02
N GLY A 51 -4.72 6.27 11.26
CA GLY A 51 -4.82 7.12 12.45
C GLY A 51 -4.86 6.32 13.75
N THR A 52 -5.52 5.16 13.76
CA THR A 52 -5.49 4.23 14.91
C THR A 52 -4.11 3.63 15.13
N VAL A 53 -3.39 3.28 14.05
CA VAL A 53 -2.00 2.78 14.11
C VAL A 53 -1.03 3.85 14.62
N ILE A 54 -1.19 5.10 14.21
CA ILE A 54 -0.32 6.22 14.61
C ILE A 54 -0.61 6.69 16.04
N ARG A 55 -1.86 6.57 16.52
CA ARG A 55 -2.28 7.03 17.84
C ARG A 55 -1.38 6.58 19.00
N PRO A 56 -1.01 5.29 19.18
CA PRO A 56 -0.13 4.89 20.29
C PRO A 56 1.19 5.64 20.27
N LEU A 57 1.78 5.85 19.10
CA LEU A 57 3.01 6.62 18.94
C LEU A 57 2.82 8.10 19.30
N VAL A 58 1.72 8.73 18.86
CA VAL A 58 1.37 10.12 19.23
C VAL A 58 1.10 10.25 20.73
N THR A 59 0.41 9.29 21.35
CA THR A 59 0.16 9.32 22.80
C THR A 59 1.44 9.14 23.60
N TRP A 60 2.39 8.34 23.12
CA TRP A 60 3.73 8.24 23.71
C TRP A 60 4.48 9.57 23.61
N MET A 61 4.45 10.25 22.47
CA MET A 61 5.03 11.60 22.32
C MET A 61 4.35 12.62 23.24
N SER A 62 3.03 12.52 23.41
CA SER A 62 2.27 13.37 24.32
C SER A 62 2.64 13.19 25.78
N ARG A 63 3.06 11.99 26.20
CA ARG A 63 3.62 11.75 27.54
C ARG A 63 4.99 12.42 27.72
N GLN A 64 5.71 12.67 26.63
CA GLN A 64 7.00 13.37 26.59
C GLN A 64 6.83 14.89 26.39
N HIS A 65 5.67 15.47 26.74
CA HIS A 65 5.36 16.91 26.64
C HIS A 65 5.21 17.47 25.21
N ILE A 66 5.12 16.62 24.17
CA ILE A 66 4.86 17.08 22.79
C ILE A 66 3.35 17.13 22.56
N PRO A 67 2.73 18.26 22.20
CA PRO A 67 1.29 18.32 21.96
C PRO A 67 0.89 17.41 20.80
N GLN A 68 -0.27 16.74 20.92
CA GLN A 68 -0.73 15.72 19.96
C GLN A 68 -0.71 16.21 18.50
N VAL A 69 -1.06 17.47 18.27
CA VAL A 69 -1.03 18.12 16.94
C VAL A 69 0.37 18.08 16.34
N ILE A 70 1.39 18.46 17.11
CA ILE A 70 2.79 18.43 16.67
C ILE A 70 3.24 16.98 16.48
N GLY A 71 2.84 16.07 17.37
CA GLY A 71 3.15 14.64 17.25
C GLY A 71 2.68 14.04 15.93
N VAL A 72 1.43 14.31 15.53
CA VAL A 72 0.88 13.81 14.25
C VAL A 72 1.64 14.41 13.05
N ILE A 73 1.87 15.72 13.05
CA ILE A 73 2.59 16.41 11.97
C ILE A 73 4.01 15.85 11.84
N LEU A 74 4.70 15.65 12.96
CA LEU A 74 6.07 15.15 13.00
C LEU A 74 6.15 13.71 12.47
N ILE A 75 5.25 12.82 12.90
CA ILE A 75 5.20 11.45 12.38
C ILE A 75 4.93 11.44 10.87
N PHE A 76 4.03 12.30 10.38
CA PHE A 76 3.76 12.39 8.95
C PHE A 76 4.97 12.90 8.16
N PHE A 77 5.68 13.90 8.70
CA PHE A 77 6.93 14.39 8.12
C PHE A 77 8.03 13.33 8.09
N ILE A 78 8.19 12.57 9.18
CA ILE A 78 9.15 11.45 9.25
C ILE A 78 8.79 10.39 8.20
N LEU A 79 7.53 9.96 8.14
CA LEU A 79 7.12 8.89 7.24
C LEU A 79 7.25 9.31 5.77
N THR A 80 6.81 10.54 5.43
CA THR A 80 6.93 11.09 4.08
C THR A 80 8.39 11.33 3.69
N GLY A 81 9.20 11.85 4.62
CA GLY A 81 10.62 12.07 4.42
C GLY A 81 11.40 10.76 4.25
N PHE A 82 11.09 9.76 5.06
CA PHE A 82 11.65 8.41 4.94
C PHE A 82 11.29 7.79 3.60
N LEU A 83 10.02 7.84 3.18
CA LEU A 83 9.58 7.28 1.90
C LEU A 83 10.22 7.98 0.70
N THR A 84 10.26 9.33 0.73
CA THR A 84 10.86 10.12 -0.36
C THR A 84 12.36 9.88 -0.43
N GLY A 85 13.05 9.88 0.71
CA GLY A 85 14.47 9.57 0.78
C GLY A 85 14.77 8.16 0.29
N PHE A 86 13.98 7.17 0.70
CA PHE A 86 14.10 5.79 0.25
C PHE A 86 13.95 5.67 -1.28
N ILE A 87 12.94 6.30 -1.87
CA ILE A 87 12.74 6.33 -3.33
C ILE A 87 13.93 7.01 -4.02
N PHE A 88 14.41 8.12 -3.48
CA PHE A 88 15.55 8.85 -4.05
C PHE A 88 16.84 8.03 -4.03
N LEU A 89 17.08 7.24 -2.98
CA LEU A 89 18.21 6.32 -2.90
C LEU A 89 18.04 5.10 -3.82
N LEU A 90 16.81 4.61 -3.98
CA LEU A 90 16.50 3.49 -4.86
C LEU A 90 16.62 3.83 -6.35
N TYR A 91 16.24 5.04 -6.74
CA TYR A 91 16.23 5.46 -8.14
C TYR A 91 17.56 5.22 -8.87
N PRO A 92 18.72 5.73 -8.39
CA PRO A 92 20.01 5.46 -9.05
C PRO A 92 20.39 3.98 -8.99
N LEU A 93 20.08 3.28 -7.89
CA LEU A 93 20.36 1.85 -7.75
C LEU A 93 19.69 1.04 -8.87
N ILE A 94 18.42 1.32 -9.15
CA ILE A 94 17.65 0.62 -10.19
C ILE A 94 18.23 0.95 -11.58
N LEU A 95 18.62 2.20 -11.82
CA LEU A 95 19.21 2.60 -13.10
C LEU A 95 20.56 1.91 -13.34
N ASP A 96 21.47 1.93 -12.37
CA ASP A 96 22.81 1.33 -12.51
C ASP A 96 22.72 -0.20 -12.64
N GLN A 97 21.83 -0.83 -11.86
CA GLN A 97 21.60 -2.28 -11.94
C GLN A 97 20.94 -2.68 -13.25
N SER A 98 19.95 -1.91 -13.74
CA SER A 98 19.29 -2.21 -15.01
C SER A 98 20.26 -2.05 -16.19
N ALA A 99 21.12 -1.03 -16.21
CA ALA A 99 22.15 -0.87 -17.23
C ALA A 99 23.14 -2.05 -17.24
N THR A 100 23.55 -2.52 -16.06
CA THR A 100 24.45 -3.67 -15.91
C THR A 100 23.80 -5.00 -16.30
N LEU A 101 22.51 -5.18 -15.98
CA LEU A 101 21.75 -6.36 -16.41
C LEU A 101 21.57 -6.37 -17.93
N ILE A 102 21.27 -5.21 -18.53
CA ILE A 102 21.16 -5.04 -19.97
C ILE A 102 22.49 -5.39 -20.66
N SER A 103 23.61 -4.88 -20.16
CA SER A 103 24.93 -5.19 -20.74
C SER A 103 25.29 -6.67 -20.58
N SER A 104 25.02 -7.27 -19.41
CA SER A 104 25.29 -8.69 -19.14
C SER A 104 24.46 -9.62 -20.02
N VAL A 105 23.18 -9.30 -20.24
CA VAL A 105 22.29 -10.03 -21.15
C VAL A 105 22.80 -9.94 -22.59
N GLN A 106 23.26 -8.76 -23.01
CA GLN A 106 23.80 -8.58 -24.35
C GLN A 106 25.12 -9.36 -24.55
N GLU A 107 26.00 -9.37 -23.55
CA GLU A 107 27.23 -10.18 -23.56
C GLU A 107 26.92 -11.69 -23.62
N TYR A 108 25.94 -12.15 -22.85
CA TYR A 108 25.51 -13.56 -22.87
C TYR A 108 24.88 -13.93 -24.22
N TYR A 109 24.07 -13.04 -24.80
CA TYR A 109 23.48 -13.22 -26.13
C TYR A 109 24.54 -13.30 -27.23
N GLN A 110 25.56 -12.42 -27.19
CA GLN A 110 26.68 -12.48 -28.13
C GLN A 110 27.49 -13.76 -27.96
N SER A 111 27.76 -14.17 -26.71
CA SER A 111 28.46 -15.42 -26.42
C SER A 111 27.69 -16.65 -26.94
N LEU A 112 26.38 -16.69 -26.73
CA LEU A 112 25.49 -17.72 -27.28
C LEU A 112 25.49 -17.71 -28.80
N ARG A 113 25.35 -16.55 -29.44
CA ARG A 113 25.38 -16.41 -30.89
C ARG A 113 26.69 -16.92 -31.48
N THR A 114 27.81 -16.60 -30.84
CA THR A 114 29.15 -17.04 -31.28
C THR A 114 29.31 -18.55 -31.11
N TRP A 115 28.82 -19.12 -30.01
CA TRP A 115 28.79 -20.56 -29.77
C TRP A 115 27.91 -21.30 -30.79
N VAL A 116 26.73 -20.76 -31.11
CA VAL A 116 25.82 -21.31 -32.14
C VAL A 116 26.45 -21.24 -33.53
N ALA A 117 27.09 -20.12 -33.89
CA ALA A 117 27.75 -19.94 -35.18
C ALA A 117 28.99 -20.82 -35.37
N GLN A 118 29.71 -21.13 -34.29
CA GLN A 118 30.91 -21.99 -34.29
C GLN A 118 30.59 -23.47 -34.07
N ASN A 119 29.31 -23.84 -33.91
CA ASN A 119 28.94 -25.23 -33.70
C ASN A 119 29.21 -26.06 -34.97
N PRO A 120 29.85 -27.23 -34.87
CA PRO A 120 30.17 -28.08 -36.02
C PRO A 120 28.93 -28.68 -36.72
N ASN A 121 27.74 -28.49 -36.14
CA ASN A 121 26.47 -29.00 -36.65
C ASN A 121 25.81 -27.96 -37.57
N ILE A 122 25.72 -28.24 -38.88
CA ILE A 122 25.24 -27.31 -39.93
C ILE A 122 23.86 -26.74 -39.64
N LEU A 123 22.94 -27.54 -39.07
CA LEU A 123 21.59 -27.12 -38.71
C LEU A 123 21.58 -26.06 -37.60
N ILE A 124 22.56 -26.11 -36.68
CA ILE A 124 22.73 -25.18 -35.57
C ILE A 124 23.50 -23.93 -36.03
N GLY A 125 24.51 -24.08 -36.89
CA GLY A 125 25.24 -22.95 -37.47
C GLY A 125 24.35 -22.02 -38.30
N LEU A 126 23.37 -22.59 -39.03
CA LEU A 126 22.40 -21.82 -39.82
C LEU A 126 21.49 -20.95 -38.93
N THR A 127 21.03 -21.43 -37.78
CA THR A 127 20.17 -20.64 -36.87
C THR A 127 20.92 -19.44 -36.28
N GLY A 128 22.23 -19.56 -36.07
CA GLY A 128 23.15 -18.49 -35.69
C GLY A 128 23.10 -17.26 -36.62
N SER A 129 22.89 -17.49 -37.92
CA SER A 129 22.86 -16.43 -38.94
C SER A 129 21.53 -15.68 -39.03
N PHE A 130 20.43 -16.30 -38.58
CA PHE A 130 19.10 -15.67 -38.52
C PHE A 130 18.86 -14.89 -37.21
N LEU A 131 19.75 -15.04 -36.22
CA LEU A 131 19.71 -14.28 -34.98
C LEU A 131 20.10 -12.81 -35.23
N PRO A 132 19.23 -11.84 -34.88
CA PRO A 132 19.52 -10.41 -34.99
C PRO A 132 20.82 -10.05 -34.27
N GLU A 133 21.58 -9.12 -34.84
CA GLU A 133 22.88 -8.69 -34.30
C GLU A 133 22.73 -7.95 -32.95
N GLN A 134 21.56 -7.35 -32.72
CA GLN A 134 21.18 -6.62 -31.51
C GLN A 134 19.72 -6.95 -31.14
N ILE A 135 19.42 -6.97 -29.84
CA ILE A 135 18.05 -7.14 -29.33
C ILE A 135 17.28 -5.83 -29.61
N PRO A 136 16.21 -5.83 -30.44
CA PRO A 136 15.55 -4.62 -30.94
C PRO A 136 14.91 -3.70 -29.88
N SER A 137 14.78 -4.15 -28.63
CA SER A 137 14.00 -3.49 -27.58
C SER A 137 14.82 -2.70 -26.56
N LEU A 138 16.14 -2.57 -26.73
CA LEU A 138 17.03 -1.91 -25.77
C LEU A 138 17.56 -0.53 -26.23
N THR A 139 17.11 -0.03 -27.38
CA THR A 139 17.39 1.35 -27.78
C THR A 139 16.71 2.33 -26.82
N PRO A 140 17.44 3.23 -26.14
CA PRO A 140 16.84 4.27 -25.32
C PRO A 140 15.91 5.09 -26.20
N LEU A 141 14.62 5.13 -25.84
CA LEU A 141 13.64 6.01 -26.46
C LEU A 141 14.09 7.46 -26.24
N GLN A 142 14.81 8.03 -27.20
CA GLN A 142 15.07 9.47 -27.24
C GLN A 142 13.76 10.17 -27.60
N PRO A 143 13.18 10.98 -26.69
CA PRO A 143 11.94 11.69 -27.00
C PRO A 143 12.20 12.68 -28.14
N THR A 144 11.54 12.48 -29.28
CA THR A 144 11.69 13.31 -30.47
C THR A 144 10.87 14.59 -30.33
N GLY A 145 11.45 15.74 -30.69
CA GLY A 145 10.92 17.10 -30.46
C GLY A 145 9.56 17.47 -31.06
N GLN A 146 8.84 16.55 -31.71
CA GLN A 146 7.45 16.76 -32.15
C GLN A 146 6.41 16.72 -31.01
N GLN A 147 6.81 16.33 -29.78
CA GLN A 147 5.97 16.35 -28.58
C GLN A 147 5.73 17.77 -27.99
N ILE A 148 6.40 18.79 -28.51
CA ILE A 148 6.39 20.16 -27.98
C ILE A 148 5.07 20.92 -28.29
N LEU A 149 4.29 20.48 -29.29
CA LEU A 149 2.97 21.07 -29.60
C LEU A 149 1.80 20.39 -28.85
N ALA A 150 1.97 19.13 -28.41
CA ALA A 150 1.07 18.46 -27.46
C ALA A 150 1.18 19.03 -26.03
N SER A 151 2.07 20.01 -25.82
CA SER A 151 2.45 20.52 -24.51
C SER A 151 1.38 21.37 -23.83
N ALA A 152 0.44 22.03 -24.54
CA ALA A 152 -0.57 22.84 -23.86
C ALA A 152 -1.63 21.98 -23.12
N GLU A 153 -2.18 20.97 -23.78
CA GLU A 153 -3.13 20.02 -23.16
C GLU A 153 -2.43 19.12 -22.14
N GLN A 154 -1.18 18.72 -22.40
CA GLN A 154 -0.38 17.97 -21.43
C GLN A 154 -0.06 18.83 -20.21
N VAL A 155 0.31 20.10 -20.36
CA VAL A 155 0.54 21.02 -19.22
C VAL A 155 -0.73 21.19 -18.39
N LEU A 156 -1.89 21.38 -19.01
CA LEU A 156 -3.17 21.42 -18.28
C LEU A 156 -3.48 20.09 -17.59
N THR A 157 -3.13 18.96 -18.20
CA THR A 157 -3.28 17.63 -17.60
C THR A 157 -2.33 17.43 -16.43
N TYR A 158 -1.07 17.88 -16.52
CA TYR A 158 -0.09 17.82 -15.44
C TYR A 158 -0.47 18.74 -14.29
N ILE A 159 -0.94 19.95 -14.57
CA ILE A 159 -1.44 20.89 -13.55
C ILE A 159 -2.65 20.29 -12.84
N SER A 160 -3.66 19.83 -13.59
CA SER A 160 -4.85 19.23 -13.00
C SER A 160 -4.55 17.95 -12.21
N SER A 161 -3.62 17.13 -12.69
CA SER A 161 -3.13 15.94 -11.97
C SER A 161 -2.40 16.32 -10.69
N ALA A 162 -1.50 17.31 -10.74
CA ALA A 162 -0.79 17.81 -9.57
C ALA A 162 -1.78 18.37 -8.53
N PHE A 163 -2.74 19.18 -8.95
CA PHE A 163 -3.82 19.66 -8.09
C PHE A 163 -4.63 18.52 -7.48
N ASN A 164 -4.97 17.48 -8.27
CA ASN A 164 -5.70 16.33 -7.77
C ASN A 164 -4.89 15.55 -6.72
N ILE A 165 -3.60 15.32 -6.97
CA ILE A 165 -2.70 14.62 -6.04
C ILE A 165 -2.57 15.43 -4.74
N ILE A 166 -2.34 16.73 -4.83
CA ILE A 166 -2.22 17.62 -3.66
C ILE A 166 -3.54 17.63 -2.89
N PHE A 167 -4.68 17.81 -3.57
CA PHE A 167 -5.98 17.89 -2.91
C PHE A 167 -6.39 16.56 -2.26
N THR A 168 -6.16 15.45 -2.94
CA THR A 168 -6.44 14.10 -2.42
C THR A 168 -5.51 13.78 -1.26
N GLY A 169 -4.21 14.08 -1.38
CA GLY A 169 -3.22 13.88 -0.32
C GLY A 169 -3.52 14.73 0.91
N LEU A 170 -3.89 16.01 0.72
CA LEU A 170 -4.30 16.89 1.81
C LEU A 170 -5.58 16.42 2.48
N SER A 171 -6.58 16.00 1.70
CA SER A 171 -7.83 15.44 2.24
C SER A 171 -7.56 14.18 3.07
N PHE A 172 -6.74 13.26 2.56
CA PHE A 172 -6.31 12.06 3.28
C PHE A 172 -5.59 12.42 4.59
N LEU A 173 -4.64 13.36 4.53
CA LEU A 173 -3.91 13.85 5.70
C LEU A 173 -4.86 14.44 6.74
N LEU A 174 -5.84 15.24 6.34
CA LEU A 174 -6.84 15.82 7.23
C LEU A 174 -7.69 14.74 7.90
N PHE A 175 -8.09 13.69 7.17
CA PHE A 175 -8.85 12.58 7.75
C PHE A 175 -8.02 11.79 8.77
N VAL A 176 -6.76 11.48 8.45
CA VAL A 176 -5.83 10.80 9.38
C VAL A 176 -5.62 11.66 10.63
N PHE A 177 -5.37 12.95 10.44
CA PHE A 177 -5.16 13.90 11.52
C PHE A 177 -6.39 13.99 12.43
N TYR A 178 -7.57 14.18 11.83
CA TYR A 178 -8.83 14.24 12.56
C TYR A 178 -9.07 12.94 13.35
N TRP A 179 -8.91 11.77 12.74
CA TRP A 179 -9.14 10.50 13.41
C TRP A 179 -8.14 10.22 14.53
N THR A 180 -6.87 10.60 14.34
CA THR A 180 -5.83 10.36 15.35
C THR A 180 -6.13 11.12 16.64
N ILE A 181 -6.57 12.38 16.53
CA ILE A 181 -6.84 13.27 17.67
C ILE A 181 -8.26 13.09 18.22
N TYR A 182 -9.27 13.07 17.35
CA TYR A 182 -10.68 13.09 17.75
C TYR A 182 -11.35 11.72 17.71
N GLY A 183 -10.71 10.70 17.14
CA GLY A 183 -11.30 9.36 16.99
C GLY A 183 -11.87 8.75 18.28
N PRO A 184 -11.24 8.86 19.48
CA PRO A 184 -11.85 8.32 20.71
C PRO A 184 -13.16 9.04 21.05
N LYS A 185 -13.20 10.36 20.86
CA LYS A 185 -14.41 11.17 21.09
C LYS A 185 -15.49 10.81 20.07
N THR A 186 -15.12 10.64 18.81
CA THR A 186 -16.03 10.20 17.74
C THR A 186 -16.64 8.84 18.07
N ILE A 187 -15.82 7.86 18.45
CA ILE A 187 -16.27 6.52 18.88
C ILE A 187 -17.24 6.66 20.07
N GLN A 188 -16.89 7.45 21.08
CA GLN A 188 -17.74 7.64 22.26
C GLN A 188 -19.09 8.26 21.91
N SER A 189 -19.14 9.22 20.99
CA SER A 189 -20.38 9.80 20.47
C SER A 189 -21.27 8.76 19.77
N PHE A 190 -20.69 7.85 18.97
CA PHE A 190 -21.44 6.75 18.35
C PHE A 190 -21.95 5.74 19.39
N ILE A 191 -21.13 5.39 20.38
CA ILE A 191 -21.52 4.45 21.45
C ILE A 191 -22.65 5.04 22.32
N ASN A 192 -22.73 6.36 22.46
CA ASN A 192 -23.82 7.02 23.17
C ASN A 192 -25.20 6.86 22.50
N LEU A 193 -25.25 6.50 21.22
CA LEU A 193 -26.50 6.17 20.51
C LEU A 193 -26.97 4.73 20.78
N LEU A 194 -26.09 3.87 21.31
CA LEU A 194 -26.39 2.47 21.57
C LEU A 194 -27.01 2.24 22.98
N PRO A 195 -27.76 1.15 23.18
CA PRO A 195 -28.30 0.77 24.48
C PRO A 195 -27.19 0.60 25.53
N LYS A 196 -27.43 1.05 26.77
CA LYS A 196 -26.41 1.06 27.85
C LYS A 196 -25.77 -0.31 28.11
N GLN A 197 -26.53 -1.39 27.96
CA GLN A 197 -26.10 -2.76 28.23
C GLN A 197 -24.90 -3.21 27.38
N ASN A 198 -24.75 -2.68 26.15
CA ASN A 198 -23.71 -3.12 25.22
C ASN A 198 -22.49 -2.17 25.19
N ARG A 199 -22.56 -1.02 25.87
CA ARG A 199 -21.55 0.04 25.72
C ARG A 199 -20.17 -0.39 26.24
N GLU A 200 -20.14 -1.00 27.41
CA GLU A 200 -18.89 -1.39 28.08
C GLU A 200 -18.13 -2.45 27.27
N GLY A 201 -18.82 -3.50 26.82
CA GLY A 201 -18.21 -4.54 25.97
C GLY A 201 -17.68 -4.01 24.64
N ILE A 202 -18.38 -3.06 23.98
CA ILE A 202 -17.90 -2.45 22.73
C ILE A 202 -16.64 -1.60 22.98
N ILE A 203 -16.61 -0.80 24.05
CA ILE A 203 -15.44 0.01 24.41
C ILE A 203 -14.24 -0.89 24.71
N GLU A 204 -14.45 -1.99 25.42
CA GLU A 204 -13.39 -2.95 25.75
C GLU A 204 -12.80 -3.59 24.48
N ILE A 205 -13.65 -4.05 23.55
CA ILE A 205 -13.20 -4.62 22.27
C ILE A 205 -12.42 -3.59 21.46
N ILE A 206 -12.92 -2.37 21.32
CA ILE A 206 -12.25 -1.31 20.55
C ILE A 206 -10.88 -1.02 21.17
N THR A 207 -10.82 -0.83 22.49
CA THR A 207 -9.56 -0.54 23.20
C THR A 207 -8.57 -1.70 23.07
N ALA A 208 -9.04 -2.95 23.16
CA ALA A 208 -8.21 -4.13 22.97
C ALA A 208 -7.62 -4.21 21.54
N VAL A 209 -8.42 -3.89 20.52
CA VAL A 209 -7.96 -3.83 19.12
C VAL A 209 -6.93 -2.73 18.93
N GLU A 210 -7.18 -1.52 19.44
CA GLU A 210 -6.25 -0.39 19.33
C GLU A 210 -4.90 -0.72 20.01
N ASN A 211 -4.92 -1.31 21.20
CA ASN A 211 -3.70 -1.72 21.90
C ASN A 211 -2.95 -2.81 21.15
N LYS A 212 -3.62 -3.86 20.66
CA LYS A 212 -2.99 -4.93 19.88
C LYS A 212 -2.35 -4.40 18.60
N LEU A 213 -3.04 -3.51 17.87
CA LEU A 213 -2.49 -2.84 16.69
C LEU A 213 -1.24 -2.03 17.04
N GLY A 214 -1.27 -1.29 18.16
CA GLY A 214 -0.12 -0.53 18.63
C GLY A 214 1.10 -1.40 18.93
N TYR A 215 0.93 -2.49 19.68
CA TYR A 215 2.02 -3.43 19.96
C TYR A 215 2.54 -4.13 18.70
N PHE A 216 1.65 -4.49 17.77
CA PHE A 216 2.03 -5.09 16.50
C PHE A 216 2.93 -4.15 15.69
N ILE A 217 2.54 -2.88 15.55
CA ILE A 217 3.31 -1.89 14.77
C ILE A 217 4.65 -1.57 15.44
N ALA A 218 4.69 -1.49 16.77
CA ALA A 218 5.93 -1.33 17.51
C ALA A 218 6.87 -2.53 17.30
N GLY A 219 6.35 -3.75 17.41
CA GLY A 219 7.10 -4.97 17.15
C GLY A 219 7.62 -5.04 15.71
N GLN A 220 6.77 -4.70 14.74
CA GLN A 220 7.13 -4.66 13.33
C GLN A 220 8.24 -3.63 13.06
N GLY A 221 8.13 -2.43 13.63
CA GLY A 221 9.19 -1.41 13.51
C GLY A 221 10.52 -1.87 14.09
N VAL A 222 10.52 -2.53 15.25
CA VAL A 222 11.73 -3.12 15.84
C VAL A 222 12.30 -4.21 14.94
N LEU A 223 11.45 -5.07 14.37
CA LEU A 223 11.88 -6.15 13.47
C LEU A 223 12.51 -5.60 12.19
N CYS A 224 11.91 -4.57 11.57
CA CYS A 224 12.49 -3.86 10.43
C CYS A 224 13.87 -3.27 10.74
N LEU A 225 14.06 -2.70 11.93
CA LEU A 225 15.34 -2.16 12.36
C LEU A 225 16.39 -3.25 12.58
N ILE A 226 16.01 -4.36 13.21
CA ILE A 226 16.91 -5.50 13.41
C ILE A 226 17.34 -6.09 12.07
N ILE A 227 16.38 -6.38 11.18
CA ILE A 227 16.67 -7.01 9.88
C ILE A 227 17.44 -6.05 8.98
N GLY A 228 17.06 -4.77 8.92
CA GLY A 228 17.83 -3.76 8.20
C GLY A 228 19.25 -3.59 8.75
N GLY A 229 19.41 -3.59 10.08
CA GLY A 229 20.72 -3.49 10.73
C GLY A 229 21.62 -4.71 10.45
N LEU A 230 21.07 -5.92 10.59
CA LEU A 230 21.80 -7.16 10.27
C LEU A 230 22.16 -7.24 8.79
N ALA A 231 21.23 -6.86 7.89
CA ALA A 231 21.49 -6.80 6.46
C ALA A 231 22.60 -5.80 6.13
N MET A 232 22.63 -4.63 6.78
CA MET A 232 23.70 -3.64 6.61
C MET A 232 25.05 -4.21 6.98
N ILE A 233 25.16 -4.90 8.12
CA ILE A 233 26.40 -5.54 8.56
C ILE A 233 26.80 -6.65 7.58
N ALA A 234 25.87 -7.54 7.22
CA ALA A 234 26.14 -8.64 6.31
C ALA A 234 26.61 -8.16 4.93
N TYR A 235 25.89 -7.23 4.30
CA TYR A 235 26.24 -6.70 2.98
C TYR A 235 27.54 -5.89 3.00
N SER A 236 27.84 -5.20 4.10
CA SER A 236 29.12 -4.48 4.25
C SER A 236 30.30 -5.46 4.38
N ILE A 237 30.14 -6.57 5.09
CA ILE A 237 31.18 -7.61 5.23
C ILE A 237 31.42 -8.33 3.90
N ILE A 238 30.36 -8.63 3.14
CA ILE A 238 30.46 -9.26 1.81
C ILE A 238 31.09 -8.29 0.79
N GLY A 239 31.08 -6.98 1.07
CA GLY A 239 31.60 -5.96 0.15
C GLY A 239 30.66 -5.65 -1.00
N LEU A 240 29.34 -5.83 -0.80
CA LEU A 240 28.35 -5.54 -1.85
C LEU A 240 28.30 -4.04 -2.14
N PRO A 241 28.26 -3.62 -3.43
CA PRO A 241 28.00 -2.24 -3.77
C PRO A 241 26.60 -1.84 -3.26
N ASN A 242 26.47 -0.60 -2.79
CA ASN A 242 25.20 -0.06 -2.28
C ASN A 242 24.61 -0.83 -1.08
N ALA A 243 25.46 -1.40 -0.21
CA ALA A 243 25.05 -2.15 0.99
C ALA A 243 23.99 -1.42 1.83
N LEU A 244 24.10 -0.10 2.00
CA LEU A 244 23.11 0.72 2.72
C LEU A 244 21.73 0.68 2.07
N VAL A 245 21.66 0.85 0.75
CA VAL A 245 20.39 0.87 0.02
C VAL A 245 19.75 -0.51 0.08
N LEU A 246 20.54 -1.57 -0.11
CA LEU A 246 20.04 -2.96 -0.04
C LEU A 246 19.58 -3.34 1.37
N ALA A 247 20.27 -2.88 2.40
CA ALA A 247 19.88 -3.09 3.79
C ALA A 247 18.58 -2.34 4.13
N LEU A 248 18.42 -1.11 3.63
CA LEU A 248 17.17 -0.37 3.73
C LEU A 248 16.03 -1.10 3.01
N VAL A 249 16.28 -1.65 1.82
CA VAL A 249 15.28 -2.47 1.11
C VAL A 249 14.88 -3.69 1.93
N ALA A 250 15.84 -4.41 2.51
CA ALA A 250 15.56 -5.56 3.36
C ALA A 250 14.70 -5.17 4.58
N GLY A 251 15.06 -4.09 5.27
CA GLY A 251 14.28 -3.59 6.42
C GLY A 251 12.88 -3.09 6.03
N VAL A 252 12.72 -2.45 4.86
CA VAL A 252 11.40 -2.01 4.37
C VAL A 252 10.55 -3.18 3.90
N MET A 253 11.15 -4.18 3.23
CA MET A 253 10.43 -5.38 2.81
C MET A 253 9.97 -6.22 4.00
N GLU A 254 10.72 -6.20 5.10
CA GLU A 254 10.27 -6.80 6.35
C GLU A 254 8.99 -6.15 6.86
N ALA A 255 8.79 -4.85 6.62
CA ALA A 255 7.59 -4.13 7.05
C ALA A 255 6.30 -4.67 6.43
N VAL A 256 6.38 -5.36 5.28
CA VAL A 256 5.23 -5.98 4.60
C VAL A 256 5.28 -7.49 4.79
N PRO A 257 4.50 -8.04 5.74
CA PRO A 257 4.40 -9.49 5.92
C PRO A 257 3.94 -10.13 4.61
N MET A 258 4.50 -11.30 4.26
CA MET A 258 4.22 -12.09 3.04
C MET A 258 5.07 -11.79 1.79
N ILE A 259 5.85 -10.71 1.73
CA ILE A 259 6.75 -10.51 0.58
C ILE A 259 7.83 -11.60 0.51
N GLY A 260 8.41 -11.99 1.65
CA GLY A 260 9.44 -13.03 1.73
C GLY A 260 9.02 -14.37 1.10
N PRO A 261 7.88 -14.96 1.48
CA PRO A 261 7.35 -16.16 0.84
C PRO A 261 7.11 -16.01 -0.67
N VAL A 262 6.59 -14.86 -1.12
CA VAL A 262 6.35 -14.60 -2.55
C VAL A 262 7.66 -14.52 -3.32
N LEU A 263 8.65 -13.78 -2.81
CA LEU A 263 9.98 -13.68 -3.44
C LEU A 263 10.73 -15.01 -3.41
N GLY A 264 10.60 -15.80 -2.35
CA GLY A 264 11.19 -17.15 -2.26
C GLY A 264 10.52 -18.16 -3.21
N ALA A 265 9.23 -17.99 -3.49
CA ALA A 265 8.51 -18.84 -4.42
C ALA A 265 8.92 -18.64 -5.89
N ILE A 266 9.38 -17.44 -6.28
CA ILE A 266 9.80 -17.16 -7.66
C ILE A 266 10.94 -18.08 -8.12
N PRO A 267 12.11 -18.15 -7.45
CA PRO A 267 13.18 -19.05 -7.86
C PRO A 267 12.78 -20.52 -7.70
N ALA A 268 12.00 -20.89 -6.67
CA ALA A 268 11.49 -22.26 -6.53
C ALA A 268 10.62 -22.68 -7.72
N GLY A 269 9.77 -21.78 -8.23
CA GLY A 269 8.94 -22.01 -9.41
C GLY A 269 9.68 -21.92 -10.75
N LEU A 270 10.85 -21.28 -10.81
CA LEU A 270 11.70 -21.29 -12.01
C LEU A 270 12.53 -22.57 -12.12
N ILE A 271 12.79 -23.25 -11.00
CA ILE A 271 13.58 -24.48 -10.93
C ILE A 271 12.68 -25.74 -11.03
N ALA A 272 11.41 -25.64 -10.64
CA ALA A 272 10.41 -26.73 -10.72
C ALA A 272 9.74 -26.82 -12.10
#